data_AF-X1S8Q9-F1
#
_entry.id   AF-X1S8Q9-F1
#
_cell.length_a   1.000
_cell.length_b   1.000
_cell.length_c   1.000
_cell.angle_alpha   90.00
_cell.angle_beta   90.00
_cell.angle_gamma   90.00
#
_symmetry.space_group_name_H-M   'P 1'
#
loop_
_entity.id
_entity.type
_entity.pdbx_description
1 polymer ?
#
loop_
_entity_poly.entity_id
_entity_poly.type
_entity_poly.pdbx_seq_one_letter_code
_entity_poly.pdbx_strand_id
1 'polypeptide(L)'
;MVFWVKIVKDCSYKRAVLFEIGKFKKDNIDIQKLVEDIVSIPKYEEVKEKSNKEIMLETIEDANRGMDFKFPENFDDINRIIGGLDRGDLVIIGGYPSNGKSSLMTELIVGFSNLGYKVLVTTLEMSPKSNMRRLEANMNKINTMKFRTNSLTELDTEKIKATIPIVNDVWDYNCVRAYNIADIIRATNKFEPDILFIDYLQNISEPHEKLRLYEKATKHTLQIQQFTKEKNVVT
;
A
#
# COMPACT_ATOMS: atom_id res chain seq x y z
N MET A 1 18.71 -31.59 9.92
CA MET A 1 17.50 -32.30 9.43
C MET A 1 16.60 -31.39 8.60
N VAL A 2 16.37 -30.14 9.03
CA VAL A 2 15.49 -29.17 8.37
C VAL A 2 15.90 -28.78 6.93
N PHE A 3 17.21 -28.68 6.66
CA PHE A 3 17.75 -28.36 5.33
C PHE A 3 17.30 -29.34 4.22
N TRP A 4 17.34 -30.65 4.48
CA TRP A 4 16.94 -31.68 3.51
C TRP A 4 15.43 -31.72 3.28
N VAL A 5 14.64 -31.45 4.33
CA VAL A 5 13.17 -31.35 4.23
C VAL A 5 12.79 -30.21 3.29
N LYS A 6 13.45 -29.05 3.42
CA LYS A 6 13.25 -27.91 2.52
C LYS A 6 13.54 -28.25 1.07
N ILE A 7 14.68 -28.89 0.78
CA ILE A 7 15.04 -29.32 -0.58
C ILE A 7 13.99 -30.26 -1.17
N VAL A 8 13.55 -31.26 -0.39
CA VAL A 8 12.54 -32.22 -0.86
C VAL A 8 11.20 -31.54 -1.15
N LYS A 9 10.78 -30.61 -0.28
CA LYS A 9 9.53 -29.85 -0.46
C LYS A 9 9.61 -28.88 -1.66
N ASP A 10 10.73 -28.19 -1.85
CA ASP A 10 10.96 -27.34 -3.02
C ASP A 10 10.94 -28.15 -4.33
N CYS A 11 11.61 -29.31 -4.35
CA CYS A 11 11.55 -30.22 -5.49
C CYS A 11 10.14 -30.74 -5.73
N SER A 12 9.37 -31.02 -4.66
CA SER A 12 7.96 -31.42 -4.78
C SER A 12 7.11 -30.33 -5.41
N TYR A 13 7.27 -29.08 -4.96
CA TYR A 13 6.58 -27.92 -5.53
C TYR A 13 6.92 -27.74 -7.01
N LYS A 14 8.21 -27.74 -7.36
CA LYS A 14 8.66 -27.61 -8.76
C LYS A 14 8.11 -28.72 -9.66
N ARG A 15 8.01 -29.96 -9.15
CA ARG A 15 7.40 -31.08 -9.89
C ARG A 15 5.91 -30.87 -10.13
N ALA A 16 5.17 -30.39 -9.13
CA ALA A 16 3.75 -30.08 -9.28
C ALA A 16 3.53 -28.96 -10.33
N VAL A 17 4.31 -27.89 -10.28
CA VAL A 17 4.25 -26.81 -11.28
C VAL A 17 4.56 -27.32 -12.69
N LEU A 18 5.60 -28.15 -12.84
CA LEU A 18 5.96 -28.76 -14.13
C LEU A 18 4.84 -29.66 -14.68
N PHE A 19 4.13 -30.38 -13.80
CA PHE A 19 3.02 -31.24 -14.19
C PHE A 19 1.86 -30.44 -14.78
N GLU A 20 1.48 -29.32 -14.16
CA GLU A 20 0.43 -28.44 -14.68
C GLU A 20 0.83 -27.76 -16.00
N ILE A 21 2.07 -27.27 -16.11
CA ILE A 21 2.61 -26.75 -17.38
C ILE A 21 2.59 -27.84 -18.48
N GLY A 22 2.85 -29.09 -18.10
CA GLY A 22 2.77 -30.23 -19.01
C GLY A 22 1.36 -30.51 -19.54
N LYS A 23 0.31 -30.28 -18.74
CA LYS A 23 -1.08 -30.37 -19.21
C LYS A 23 -1.40 -29.25 -20.19
N PHE A 24 -0.96 -28.03 -19.91
CA PHE A 24 -1.14 -26.89 -20.79
C PHE A 24 -0.47 -27.11 -22.17
N LYS A 25 0.79 -27.60 -22.18
CA LYS A 25 1.50 -27.92 -23.43
C LYS A 25 0.84 -29.01 -24.29
N LYS A 26 -0.03 -29.83 -23.69
CA LYS A 26 -0.78 -30.89 -24.40
C LYS A 26 -2.19 -30.41 -24.80
N ASP A 27 -2.46 -29.11 -24.76
CA ASP A 27 -3.76 -28.47 -25.00
C ASP A 27 -4.90 -29.00 -24.11
N ASN A 28 -4.57 -29.61 -22.96
CA ASN A 28 -5.58 -30.17 -22.04
C ASN A 28 -6.24 -29.11 -21.14
N ILE A 29 -5.60 -27.94 -21.00
CA ILE A 29 -6.08 -26.82 -20.18
C ILE A 29 -5.71 -25.50 -20.86
N ASP A 30 -6.51 -24.45 -20.67
CA ASP A 30 -6.21 -23.10 -21.12
C ASP A 30 -5.28 -22.35 -20.15
N ILE A 31 -4.88 -21.13 -20.52
CA ILE A 31 -3.92 -20.34 -19.74
C ILE A 31 -4.50 -19.82 -18.43
N GLN A 32 -5.81 -19.56 -18.36
CA GLN A 32 -6.47 -19.09 -17.14
C GLN A 32 -6.48 -20.23 -16.11
N LYS A 33 -6.87 -21.42 -16.55
CA LYS A 33 -6.90 -22.63 -15.74
C LYS A 33 -5.50 -23.05 -15.27
N LEU A 34 -4.48 -22.91 -16.12
CA LEU A 34 -3.09 -23.13 -15.72
C LEU A 34 -2.66 -22.21 -14.57
N VAL A 35 -3.02 -20.92 -14.64
CA VAL A 35 -2.67 -19.95 -13.58
C VAL A 35 -3.38 -20.30 -12.28
N GLU A 36 -4.67 -20.64 -12.33
CA GLU A 36 -5.44 -21.09 -11.16
C GLU A 36 -4.81 -22.34 -10.52
N ASP A 37 -4.51 -23.36 -11.35
CA ASP A 37 -3.93 -24.61 -10.89
C ASP A 37 -2.55 -24.38 -10.24
N ILE A 38 -1.68 -23.54 -10.82
CA ILE A 38 -0.37 -23.21 -10.24
C ILE A 38 -0.50 -22.44 -8.91
N VAL A 39 -1.40 -21.48 -8.83
CA VAL A 39 -1.64 -20.68 -7.61
C VAL A 39 -2.17 -21.56 -6.47
N SER A 40 -2.94 -22.61 -6.80
CA SER A 40 -3.47 -23.55 -5.81
C SER A 40 -2.42 -24.48 -5.19
N ILE A 41 -1.22 -24.60 -5.79
CA ILE A 41 -0.18 -25.50 -5.29
C ILE A 41 0.38 -24.90 -3.99
N PRO A 42 0.24 -25.59 -2.83
CA PRO A 42 0.74 -25.08 -1.56
C PRO A 42 2.26 -25.01 -1.60
N LYS A 43 2.80 -23.82 -1.35
CA LYS A 43 4.24 -23.60 -1.22
C LYS A 43 4.66 -23.93 0.21
N TYR A 44 5.69 -24.74 0.35
CA TYR A 44 6.24 -25.02 1.68
C TYR A 44 7.00 -23.77 2.15
N GLU A 45 6.52 -23.19 3.24
CA GLU A 45 7.24 -22.15 3.97
C GLU A 45 7.66 -22.72 5.32
N GLU A 46 8.96 -22.65 5.58
CA GLU A 46 9.52 -23.02 6.87
C GLU A 46 9.08 -21.96 7.88
N VAL A 47 8.21 -22.34 8.81
CA VAL A 47 7.89 -21.47 9.95
C VAL A 47 9.16 -21.38 10.80
N LYS A 48 9.82 -20.23 10.76
CA LYS A 48 10.95 -19.94 11.65
C LYS A 48 10.40 -19.79 13.06
N GLU A 49 10.42 -20.86 13.84
CA GLU A 49 10.13 -20.79 15.26
C GLU A 49 11.29 -20.08 15.97
N LYS A 50 11.04 -18.85 16.44
CA LYS A 50 11.94 -18.17 17.36
C LYS A 50 11.62 -18.62 18.78
N SER A 51 12.65 -18.83 19.59
CA SER A 51 12.45 -19.08 21.02
C SER A 51 11.92 -17.81 21.69
N ASN A 52 11.17 -17.97 22.78
CA ASN A 52 10.69 -16.83 23.57
C ASN A 52 11.84 -15.92 24.03
N LYS A 53 13.04 -16.48 24.28
CA LYS A 53 14.22 -15.71 24.63
C LYS A 53 14.67 -14.79 23.48
N GLU A 54 14.70 -15.29 22.25
CA GLU A 54 15.07 -14.48 21.08
C GLU A 54 14.05 -13.38 20.84
N ILE A 55 12.75 -13.69 20.94
CA ILE A 55 11.67 -12.70 20.81
C ILE A 55 11.81 -11.60 21.88
N MET A 56 12.12 -11.96 23.13
CA MET A 56 12.32 -10.98 24.20
C MET A 56 13.55 -10.09 23.96
N LEU A 57 14.63 -10.64 23.40
CA LEU A 57 15.82 -9.84 23.05
C LEU A 57 15.51 -8.86 21.92
N GLU A 58 14.83 -9.30 20.86
CA GLU A 58 14.37 -8.44 19.77
C GLU A 58 13.45 -7.32 20.28
N THR A 59 12.52 -7.66 21.20
CA THR A 59 11.61 -6.66 21.79
C THR A 59 12.38 -5.56 22.55
N ILE A 60 13.48 -5.91 23.24
CA ILE A 60 14.32 -4.93 23.93
C ILE A 60 15.09 -4.06 22.94
N GLU A 61 15.57 -4.65 21.84
CA GLU A 61 16.24 -3.90 20.77
C GLU A 61 15.27 -2.91 20.11
N ASP A 62 14.06 -3.35 19.77
CA ASP A 62 13.01 -2.50 19.20
C ASP A 62 12.59 -1.37 20.14
N ALA A 63 12.45 -1.65 21.44
CA ALA A 63 12.13 -0.63 22.43
C ALA A 63 13.18 0.50 22.51
N ASN A 64 14.46 0.18 22.31
CA ASN A 64 15.54 1.17 22.29
C ASN A 64 15.62 1.94 20.96
N ARG A 65 15.24 1.28 19.85
CA ARG A 65 15.18 1.88 18.51
C ARG A 65 14.05 2.89 18.39
N GLY A 66 12.92 2.61 19.05
CA GLY A 66 11.67 3.35 18.87
C GLY A 66 10.99 3.01 17.54
N MET A 67 9.88 3.70 17.26
CA MET A 67 9.08 3.45 16.06
C MET A 67 9.80 3.94 14.79
N ASP A 68 9.62 3.23 13.67
CA ASP A 68 10.18 3.59 12.36
C ASP A 68 9.77 4.99 11.88
N PHE A 69 8.50 5.35 12.06
CA PHE A 69 7.92 6.57 11.53
C PHE A 69 7.08 7.30 12.58
N LYS A 70 7.02 8.62 12.45
CA LYS A 70 6.17 9.47 13.29
C LYS A 70 5.20 10.26 12.43
N PHE A 71 4.00 10.47 12.94
CA PHE A 71 3.09 11.42 12.35
C PHE A 71 3.70 12.83 12.35
N PRO A 72 3.38 13.67 11.35
CA PRO A 72 3.91 15.02 11.28
C PRO A 72 3.47 15.88 12.48
N GLU A 73 4.14 17.00 12.75
CA GLU A 73 3.96 17.80 13.98
C GLU A 73 2.51 18.27 14.21
N ASN A 74 1.78 18.57 13.13
CA ASN A 74 0.35 18.92 13.18
C ASN A 74 -0.57 17.76 13.63
N PHE A 75 -0.01 16.56 13.81
CA PHE A 75 -0.65 15.36 14.32
C PHE A 75 0.11 14.77 15.53
N ASP A 76 0.90 15.58 16.26
CA ASP A 76 1.68 15.10 17.41
C ASP A 76 0.82 14.43 18.50
N ASP A 77 -0.43 14.87 18.66
CA ASP A 77 -1.37 14.22 19.59
C ASP A 77 -1.60 12.74 19.25
N ILE A 78 -1.55 12.37 17.96
CA ILE A 78 -1.61 10.97 17.53
C ILE A 78 -0.34 10.25 18.00
N ASN A 79 0.84 10.82 17.79
CA ASN A 79 2.10 10.25 18.27
C ASN A 79 2.09 10.02 19.78
N ARG A 80 1.44 10.89 20.57
CA ARG A 80 1.32 10.71 22.02
C ARG A 80 0.44 9.53 22.42
N ILE A 81 -0.55 9.19 21.60
CA ILE A 81 -1.50 8.12 21.87
C ILE A 81 -0.96 6.77 21.39
N ILE A 82 -0.37 6.72 20.18
CA ILE A 82 0.05 5.45 19.55
C ILE A 82 1.56 5.26 19.42
N GLY A 83 2.37 6.29 19.70
CA GLY A 83 3.84 6.22 19.70
C GLY A 83 4.51 6.42 18.34
N GLY A 84 3.79 6.23 17.24
CA GLY A 84 4.32 6.28 15.88
C GLY A 84 3.75 5.12 15.04
N LEU A 85 4.47 4.74 13.99
CA LEU A 85 4.16 3.62 13.10
C LEU A 85 5.42 2.80 12.87
N ASP A 86 5.29 1.48 12.87
CA ASP A 86 6.35 0.55 12.47
C ASP A 86 6.06 -0.06 11.11
N ARG A 87 7.11 -0.48 10.41
CA ARG A 87 6.97 -1.21 9.14
C ARG A 87 6.09 -2.45 9.34
N GLY A 88 5.09 -2.61 8.47
CA GLY A 88 4.11 -3.69 8.58
C GLY A 88 2.80 -3.28 9.26
N ASP A 89 2.71 -2.06 9.81
CA ASP A 89 1.47 -1.53 10.37
C ASP A 89 0.44 -1.19 9.28
N LEU A 90 -0.80 -1.55 9.57
CA LEU A 90 -1.98 -1.21 8.77
C LEU A 90 -2.88 -0.24 9.55
N VAL A 91 -3.03 0.98 9.06
CA VAL A 91 -3.84 2.05 9.65
C VAL A 91 -5.10 2.27 8.83
N ILE A 92 -6.26 2.05 9.44
CA ILE A 92 -7.56 2.22 8.76
C ILE A 92 -8.22 3.53 9.21
N ILE A 93 -8.41 4.45 8.25
CA ILE A 93 -9.17 5.68 8.47
C ILE A 93 -10.65 5.45 8.10
N GLY A 94 -11.45 5.15 9.12
CA GLY A 94 -12.90 5.01 9.01
C GLY A 94 -13.64 6.35 9.08
N GLY A 95 -14.79 6.46 8.40
CA GLY A 95 -15.69 7.61 8.53
C GLY A 95 -16.77 7.64 7.47
N TYR A 96 -17.78 8.48 7.63
CA TYR A 96 -18.84 8.65 6.63
C TYR A 96 -18.36 9.42 5.38
N PRO A 97 -18.97 9.21 4.20
CA PRO A 97 -18.73 10.05 3.02
C PRO A 97 -18.80 11.54 3.38
N SER A 98 -17.95 12.34 2.75
CA SER A 98 -17.85 13.80 2.98
C SER A 98 -17.29 14.27 4.34
N ASN A 99 -16.92 13.38 5.27
CA ASN A 99 -16.26 13.76 6.54
C ASN A 99 -14.76 14.13 6.41
N GLY A 100 -14.31 14.52 5.22
CA GLY A 100 -12.93 15.00 5.03
C GLY A 100 -11.83 13.93 5.03
N LYS A 101 -12.13 12.63 4.93
CA LYS A 101 -11.12 11.56 4.86
C LYS A 101 -10.02 11.80 3.83
N SER A 102 -10.40 12.15 2.59
CA SER A 102 -9.40 12.43 1.56
C SER A 102 -8.63 13.73 1.80
N SER A 103 -9.23 14.70 2.50
CA SER A 103 -8.54 15.93 2.90
C SER A 103 -7.50 15.63 3.99
N LEU A 104 -7.86 14.79 4.98
CA LEU A 104 -6.96 14.28 6.01
C LEU A 104 -5.81 13.50 5.38
N MET A 105 -6.10 12.58 4.45
CA MET A 105 -5.08 11.85 3.69
C MET A 105 -4.13 12.81 2.97
N THR A 106 -4.66 13.86 2.33
CA THR A 106 -3.83 14.85 1.63
C THR A 106 -2.89 15.57 2.58
N GLU A 107 -3.37 15.99 3.75
CA GLU A 107 -2.54 16.65 4.78
C GLU A 107 -1.44 15.72 5.30
N LEU A 108 -1.76 14.44 5.53
CA LEU A 108 -0.78 13.43 5.95
C LEU A 108 0.27 13.18 4.88
N ILE A 109 -0.11 13.09 3.60
CA ILE A 109 0.83 12.97 2.48
C ILE A 109 1.83 14.13 2.49
N VAL A 110 1.35 15.38 2.61
CA VAL A 110 2.22 16.57 2.68
C VAL A 110 3.17 16.48 3.86
N GLY A 111 2.64 16.16 5.05
CA GLY A 111 3.44 16.10 6.26
C GLY A 111 4.50 14.99 6.24
N PHE A 112 4.15 13.78 5.80
CA PHE A 112 5.11 12.67 5.69
C PHE A 112 6.16 12.93 4.60
N SER A 113 5.77 13.51 3.47
CA SER A 113 6.72 13.88 2.42
C SER A 113 7.69 14.97 2.90
N ASN A 114 7.23 15.91 3.72
CA ASN A 114 8.07 16.94 4.35
C ASN A 114 9.03 16.37 5.41
N LEU A 115 8.69 15.25 6.05
CA LEU A 115 9.60 14.51 6.93
C LEU A 115 10.66 13.71 6.16
N GLY A 116 10.60 13.70 4.82
CA GLY A 116 11.53 12.98 3.96
C GLY A 116 11.21 11.50 3.80
N TYR A 117 10.01 11.06 4.21
CA TYR A 117 9.57 9.68 4.01
C TYR A 117 9.16 9.44 2.57
N LYS A 118 9.37 8.21 2.10
CA LYS A 118 8.99 7.80 0.76
C LYS A 118 7.53 7.42 0.69
N VAL A 119 6.72 8.22 -0.01
CA VAL A 119 5.26 8.13 0.01
C VAL A 119 4.70 7.71 -1.34
N LEU A 120 3.99 6.57 -1.36
CA LEU A 120 3.21 6.13 -2.51
C LEU A 120 1.71 6.32 -2.26
N VAL A 121 1.01 6.88 -3.23
CA VAL A 121 -0.46 6.93 -3.22
C VAL A 121 -0.99 6.06 -4.35
N THR A 122 -1.81 5.08 -4.01
CA THR A 122 -2.58 4.31 -4.98
C THR A 122 -4.04 4.74 -4.92
N THR A 123 -4.59 5.13 -6.06
CA THR A 123 -5.98 5.59 -6.15
C THR A 123 -6.80 4.70 -7.07
N LEU A 124 -7.93 4.23 -6.56
CA LEU A 124 -8.87 3.36 -7.27
C LEU A 124 -10.08 4.16 -7.79
N GLU A 125 -10.51 5.16 -7.03
CA GLU A 125 -11.68 5.97 -7.38
C GLU A 125 -11.31 7.19 -8.23
N MET A 126 -10.23 7.88 -7.88
CA MET A 126 -9.89 9.17 -8.46
C MET A 126 -8.77 9.04 -9.48
N SER A 127 -8.69 10.02 -10.38
CA SER A 127 -7.51 10.15 -11.25
C SER A 127 -6.33 10.69 -10.43
N PRO A 128 -5.08 10.30 -10.74
CA PRO A 128 -3.89 10.90 -10.12
C PRO A 128 -3.88 12.44 -10.24
N LYS A 129 -4.34 12.98 -11.37
CA LYS A 129 -4.52 14.43 -11.59
C LYS A 129 -5.51 15.06 -10.58
N SER A 130 -6.57 14.35 -10.20
CA SER A 130 -7.53 14.83 -9.21
C SER A 130 -6.96 14.83 -7.80
N ASN A 131 -6.11 13.85 -7.45
CA ASN A 131 -5.37 13.87 -6.18
C ASN A 131 -4.34 14.99 -6.17
N MET A 132 -3.58 15.16 -7.24
CA MET A 132 -2.61 16.25 -7.37
C MET A 132 -3.27 17.63 -7.21
N ARG A 133 -4.46 17.84 -7.76
CA ARG A 133 -5.23 19.08 -7.54
C ARG A 133 -5.53 19.34 -6.06
N ARG A 134 -5.84 18.30 -5.28
CA ARG A 134 -6.08 18.44 -3.84
C ARG A 134 -4.80 18.74 -3.08
N LEU A 135 -3.71 18.07 -3.47
CA LEU A 135 -2.37 18.28 -2.92
C LEU A 135 -1.94 19.74 -3.11
N GLU A 136 -1.99 20.24 -4.35
CA GLU A 136 -1.64 21.62 -4.68
C GLU A 136 -2.54 22.65 -3.99
N ALA A 137 -3.84 22.36 -3.91
CA ALA A 137 -4.79 23.20 -3.19
C ALA A 137 -4.45 23.29 -1.68
N ASN A 138 -4.07 22.16 -1.09
CA ASN A 138 -3.70 22.07 0.33
C ASN A 138 -2.38 22.80 0.64
N MET A 139 -1.34 22.55 -0.18
CA MET A 139 -0.02 23.17 -0.02
C MET A 139 -0.08 24.69 -0.19
N ASN A 140 -0.79 25.17 -1.20
CA ASN A 140 -0.83 26.59 -1.56
C ASN A 140 -1.99 27.38 -0.91
N LYS A 141 -2.81 26.71 -0.08
CA LYS A 141 -4.04 27.25 0.51
C LYS A 141 -4.98 27.87 -0.54
N ILE A 142 -5.15 27.18 -1.67
CA ILE A 142 -6.02 27.57 -2.77
C ILE A 142 -7.35 26.84 -2.64
N ASN A 143 -8.47 27.55 -2.85
CA ASN A 143 -9.78 26.91 -2.90
C ASN A 143 -9.84 25.88 -4.05
N THR A 144 -10.11 24.62 -3.73
CA THR A 144 -10.22 23.50 -4.68
C THR A 144 -11.23 23.74 -5.81
N MET A 145 -12.27 24.55 -5.59
CA MET A 145 -13.24 24.90 -6.63
C MET A 145 -12.62 25.69 -7.77
N LYS A 146 -11.58 26.52 -7.51
CA LYS A 146 -10.90 27.29 -8.56
C LYS A 146 -10.30 26.40 -9.65
N PHE A 147 -9.81 25.22 -9.28
CA PHE A 147 -9.31 24.21 -10.22
C PHE A 147 -10.41 23.58 -11.08
N ARG A 148 -11.68 23.63 -10.64
CA ARG A 148 -12.84 23.09 -11.36
C ARG A 148 -13.54 24.14 -12.24
N THR A 149 -13.57 25.39 -11.78
CA THR A 149 -14.26 26.50 -12.45
C THR A 149 -13.38 27.29 -13.40
N ASN A 150 -12.13 26.85 -13.61
CA ASN A 150 -11.13 27.56 -14.43
C ASN A 150 -10.91 29.01 -13.97
N SER A 151 -10.90 29.23 -12.65
CA SER A 151 -10.81 30.56 -12.03
C SER A 151 -9.54 30.70 -11.17
N LEU A 152 -8.46 30.05 -11.58
CA LEU A 152 -7.14 30.26 -11.00
C LEU A 152 -6.62 31.62 -11.44
N THR A 153 -6.14 32.40 -10.49
CA THR A 153 -5.49 33.69 -10.77
C THR A 153 -4.05 33.47 -11.21
N GLU A 154 -3.41 34.53 -11.73
CA GLU A 154 -1.97 34.50 -12.05
C GLU A 154 -1.14 34.17 -10.79
N LEU A 155 -1.46 34.81 -9.65
CA LEU A 155 -0.84 34.53 -8.36
C LEU A 155 -1.01 33.06 -7.91
N ASP A 156 -2.22 32.49 -8.08
CA ASP A 156 -2.46 31.07 -7.76
C ASP A 156 -1.55 30.18 -8.62
N THR A 157 -1.40 30.53 -9.91
CA THR A 157 -0.57 29.79 -10.86
C THR A 157 0.92 29.90 -10.53
N GLU A 158 1.39 31.06 -10.10
CA GLU A 158 2.78 31.27 -9.65
C GLU A 158 3.09 30.45 -8.41
N LYS A 159 2.18 30.41 -7.42
CA LYS A 159 2.33 29.57 -6.23
C LYS A 159 2.45 28.09 -6.58
N ILE A 160 1.59 27.59 -7.46
CA ILE A 160 1.65 26.20 -7.96
C ILE A 160 2.97 25.93 -8.70
N LYS A 161 3.44 26.87 -9.53
CA LYS A 161 4.73 26.69 -10.22
C LYS A 161 5.91 26.63 -9.24
N ALA A 162 5.83 27.37 -8.13
CA ALA A 162 6.87 27.36 -7.11
C ALA A 162 6.92 26.04 -6.31
N THR A 163 5.81 25.27 -6.24
CA THR A 163 5.78 23.97 -5.56
C THR A 163 6.26 22.81 -6.43
N ILE A 164 6.32 22.96 -7.77
CA ILE A 164 6.76 21.90 -8.68
C ILE A 164 8.13 21.31 -8.30
N PRO A 165 9.20 22.11 -8.06
CA PRO A 165 10.50 21.55 -7.70
C PRO A 165 10.47 20.81 -6.35
N ILE A 166 9.62 21.24 -5.42
CA ILE A 166 9.47 20.57 -4.12
C ILE A 166 8.90 19.16 -4.35
N VAL A 167 7.79 19.07 -5.09
CA VAL A 167 7.12 17.79 -5.34
C VAL A 167 7.94 16.87 -6.24
N ASN A 168 8.70 17.41 -7.20
CA ASN A 168 9.45 16.63 -8.18
C ASN A 168 10.87 16.26 -7.74
N ASP A 169 11.57 17.17 -7.06
CA ASP A 169 13.01 17.04 -6.80
C ASP A 169 13.32 16.79 -5.32
N VAL A 170 12.44 17.23 -4.41
CA VAL A 170 12.66 17.10 -2.95
C VAL A 170 11.88 15.93 -2.37
N TRP A 171 10.61 15.77 -2.73
CA TRP A 171 9.78 14.68 -2.22
C TRP A 171 10.03 13.38 -2.98
N ASP A 172 10.27 12.29 -2.25
CA ASP A 172 10.18 10.94 -2.81
C ASP A 172 8.71 10.49 -2.79
N TYR A 173 7.92 11.11 -3.67
CA TYR A 173 6.47 10.98 -3.74
C TYR A 173 6.01 10.49 -5.12
N ASN A 174 5.03 9.58 -5.15
CA ASN A 174 4.36 9.21 -6.39
C ASN A 174 2.87 8.92 -6.17
N CYS A 175 2.06 9.20 -7.19
CA CYS A 175 0.63 8.88 -7.22
C CYS A 175 0.27 8.09 -8.48
N VAL A 176 -0.27 6.89 -8.29
CA VAL A 176 -0.59 5.97 -9.38
C VAL A 176 -2.05 5.53 -9.30
N ARG A 177 -2.64 5.30 -10.47
CA ARG A 177 -3.98 4.69 -10.56
C ARG A 177 -3.86 3.18 -10.48
N ALA A 178 -4.65 2.56 -9.62
CA ALA A 178 -4.77 1.12 -9.49
C ALA A 178 -6.22 0.68 -9.76
N TYR A 179 -6.43 -0.49 -10.35
CA TYR A 179 -7.78 -1.05 -10.56
C TYR A 179 -8.06 -2.26 -9.68
N ASN A 180 -7.01 -2.95 -9.26
CA ASN A 180 -7.06 -4.15 -8.44
C ASN A 180 -5.85 -4.22 -7.50
N ILE A 181 -5.83 -5.20 -6.61
CA ILE A 181 -4.73 -5.38 -5.65
C ILE A 181 -3.40 -5.69 -6.35
N ALA A 182 -3.41 -6.41 -7.47
CA ALA A 182 -2.18 -6.71 -8.21
C ALA A 182 -1.50 -5.43 -8.75
N ASP A 183 -2.26 -4.40 -9.11
CA ASP A 183 -1.73 -3.10 -9.49
C ASP A 183 -1.07 -2.38 -8.31
N ILE A 184 -1.68 -2.46 -7.12
CA ILE A 184 -1.13 -1.89 -5.87
C ILE A 184 0.20 -2.57 -5.55
N ILE A 185 0.24 -3.91 -5.58
CA ILE A 185 1.45 -4.71 -5.34
C ILE A 185 2.55 -4.33 -6.33
N ARG A 186 2.21 -4.23 -7.63
CA ARG A 186 3.17 -3.88 -8.68
C ARG A 186 3.73 -2.47 -8.49
N ALA A 187 2.88 -1.50 -8.18
CA ALA A 187 3.31 -0.13 -7.92
C ALA A 187 4.22 -0.05 -6.70
N THR A 188 3.86 -0.76 -5.62
CA THR A 188 4.64 -0.79 -4.38
C THR A 188 5.98 -1.46 -4.59
N ASN A 189 6.06 -2.60 -5.31
CA ASN A 189 7.34 -3.25 -5.62
C ASN A 189 8.24 -2.38 -6.51
N LYS A 190 7.67 -1.56 -7.40
CA LYS A 190 8.44 -0.68 -8.27
C LYS A 190 8.98 0.54 -7.52
N PHE A 191 8.16 1.09 -6.64
CA PHE A 191 8.47 2.34 -5.95
C PHE A 191 9.16 2.11 -4.60
N GLU A 192 8.94 0.98 -3.94
CA GLU A 192 9.48 0.63 -2.62
C GLU A 192 9.23 1.74 -1.56
N PRO A 193 7.96 2.11 -1.29
CA PRO A 193 7.64 3.16 -0.32
C PRO A 193 7.86 2.75 1.12
N ASP A 194 8.05 3.76 1.97
CA ASP A 194 7.92 3.64 3.41
C ASP A 194 6.45 3.64 3.82
N ILE A 195 5.65 4.53 3.21
CA ILE A 195 4.24 4.75 3.51
C ILE A 195 3.42 4.63 2.22
N LEU A 196 2.43 3.75 2.23
CA LEU A 196 1.51 3.50 1.14
C LEU A 196 0.10 3.96 1.53
N PHE A 197 -0.42 4.99 0.85
CA PHE A 197 -1.83 5.35 0.94
C PHE A 197 -2.67 4.62 -0.11
N ILE A 198 -3.84 4.13 0.30
CA ILE A 198 -4.81 3.48 -0.58
C ILE A 198 -6.19 4.14 -0.45
N ASP A 199 -6.69 4.75 -1.54
CA ASP A 199 -8.00 5.41 -1.61
C ASP A 199 -8.84 4.85 -2.78
N TYR A 200 -9.91 4.08 -2.65
CA TYR A 200 -10.75 3.62 -1.53
C TYR A 200 -10.99 2.10 -1.69
N LEU A 201 -10.89 1.33 -0.60
CA LEU A 201 -10.90 -0.14 -0.64
C LEU A 201 -12.20 -0.79 -1.15
N GLN A 202 -13.34 -0.09 -1.07
CA GLN A 202 -14.64 -0.69 -1.43
C GLN A 202 -14.86 -0.82 -2.94
N ASN A 203 -14.07 -0.13 -3.77
CA ASN A 203 -14.18 -0.15 -5.23
C ASN A 203 -13.26 -1.17 -5.91
N ILE A 204 -12.58 -2.04 -5.14
CA ILE A 204 -11.84 -3.17 -5.72
C ILE A 204 -12.88 -4.11 -6.35
N SER A 205 -12.92 -4.11 -7.68
CA SER A 205 -13.87 -4.90 -8.46
C SER A 205 -13.16 -6.13 -9.00
N GLU A 206 -13.46 -7.29 -8.41
CA GLU A 206 -13.09 -8.58 -9.00
C GLU A 206 -14.24 -9.04 -9.92
N PRO A 207 -13.95 -9.30 -11.22
CA PRO A 207 -14.93 -9.89 -12.12
C PRO A 207 -15.42 -11.22 -11.52
N HIS A 208 -16.74 -11.45 -11.53
CA HIS A 208 -17.42 -12.70 -11.11
C HIS A 208 -17.70 -12.92 -9.61
N GLU A 209 -17.36 -11.99 -8.71
CA GLU A 209 -17.57 -12.21 -7.25
C GLU A 209 -18.92 -11.66 -6.71
N LYS A 210 -19.83 -12.57 -6.33
CA LYS A 210 -21.14 -12.28 -5.68
C LYS A 210 -21.04 -12.07 -4.15
N LEU A 211 -19.94 -11.52 -3.66
CA LEU A 211 -19.79 -11.20 -2.24
C LEU A 211 -20.59 -9.95 -1.86
N ARG A 212 -21.11 -9.92 -0.63
CA ARG A 212 -21.69 -8.71 -0.04
C ARG A 212 -20.60 -7.67 0.21
N LEU A 213 -20.98 -6.40 0.28
CA LEU A 213 -20.02 -5.30 0.42
C LEU A 213 -19.09 -5.45 1.63
N TYR A 214 -19.61 -5.91 2.78
CA TYR A 214 -18.80 -6.14 3.98
C TYR A 214 -17.81 -7.30 3.80
N GLU A 215 -18.20 -8.36 3.08
CA GLU A 215 -17.34 -9.52 2.83
C GLU A 215 -16.17 -9.13 1.93
N LYS A 216 -16.44 -8.31 0.91
CA LYS A 216 -15.41 -7.72 0.04
C LYS A 216 -14.44 -6.85 0.84
N ALA A 217 -14.96 -5.95 1.66
CA ALA A 217 -14.14 -5.07 2.47
C ALA A 217 -13.22 -5.86 3.42
N THR A 218 -13.76 -6.89 4.10
CA THR A 218 -12.98 -7.76 4.99
C THR A 218 -11.91 -8.53 4.21
N LYS A 219 -12.27 -9.16 3.08
CA LYS A 219 -11.33 -9.90 2.22
C LYS A 219 -10.16 -9.02 1.79
N HIS A 220 -10.45 -7.84 1.24
CA HIS A 220 -9.41 -6.93 0.77
C HIS A 220 -8.56 -6.35 1.89
N THR A 221 -9.16 -6.07 3.06
CA THR A 221 -8.41 -5.61 4.24
C THR A 221 -7.42 -6.68 4.71
N LEU A 222 -7.82 -7.95 4.75
CA LEU A 222 -6.94 -9.06 5.12
C LEU A 222 -5.80 -9.26 4.11
N GLN A 223 -6.10 -9.17 2.81
CA GLN A 223 -5.09 -9.25 1.76
C GLN A 223 -4.06 -8.12 1.88
N ILE A 224 -4.54 -6.90 2.14
CA ILE A 224 -3.65 -5.76 2.36
C ILE A 224 -2.84 -5.96 3.63
N GLN A 225 -3.43 -6.39 4.74
CA GLN A 225 -2.69 -6.64 5.98
C GLN A 225 -1.55 -7.65 5.79
N GLN A 226 -1.80 -8.74 5.05
CA GLN A 226 -0.77 -9.72 4.72
C GLN A 226 0.34 -9.10 3.87
N PHE A 227 -0.05 -8.35 2.85
CA PHE A 227 0.86 -7.65 1.94
C PHE A 227 1.73 -6.60 2.66
N THR A 228 1.13 -5.76 3.51
CA THR A 228 1.78 -4.74 4.31
C THR A 228 2.90 -5.35 5.16
N LYS A 229 2.62 -6.49 5.82
CA LYS A 229 3.61 -7.26 6.59
C LYS A 229 4.69 -7.90 5.72
N GLU A 230 4.32 -8.48 4.57
CA GLU A 230 5.29 -9.10 3.66
C GLU A 230 6.28 -8.08 3.09
N LYS A 231 5.81 -6.86 2.81
CA LYS A 231 6.61 -5.80 2.18
C LYS A 231 7.28 -4.85 3.16
N ASN A 232 7.05 -4.99 4.46
CA ASN A 232 7.59 -4.07 5.48
C ASN A 232 7.33 -2.59 5.13
N VAL A 233 6.10 -2.31 4.69
CA VAL A 233 5.60 -0.97 4.36
C VAL A 233 4.53 -0.61 5.38
N VAL A 234 4.35 0.67 5.70
CA VAL A 234 3.19 1.16 6.45
C VAL A 234 2.06 1.43 5.46
N THR A 235 0.84 0.94 5.72
CA THR A 235 -0.32 1.13 4.82
C THR A 235 -1.49 1.81 5.52
#